data_AF-A0A2N2BPM9-F1
#
_entry.id   AF-A0A2N2BPM9-F1
#
_cell.length_a   1.000
_cell.length_b   1.000
_cell.length_c   1.000
_cell.angle_alpha   90.00
_cell.angle_beta   90.00
_cell.angle_gamma   90.00
#
_symmetry.space_group_name_H-M   'P 1'
#
loop_
_entity.id
_entity.type
_entity.pdbx_description
1 polymer ?
#
loop_
_entity_poly.entity_id
_entity_poly.type
_entity_poly.pdbx_seq_one_letter_code
_entity_poly.pdbx_strand_id
1 'polypeptide(L)'
;IVNTISGIAWSPMGLQSMYAATKAALNMLGLTLRYELWDDNIKVNSATPGTTATAIFTDVKAPDYAQTPMQSAARILTGVRNNQRLICGDDNDLEGSKNAMSPDPAIQKGLDDYFLEVARDRKQGKFRF
;
A
#
# COMPACT_ATOMS: atom_id res chain seq x y z
N ILE A 1 13.58 -9.96 -6.86
CA ILE A 1 12.14 -9.93 -7.21
C ILE A 1 11.48 -8.84 -6.36
N VAL A 2 10.71 -7.95 -6.98
CA VAL A 2 9.99 -6.89 -6.26
C VAL A 2 8.51 -7.05 -6.55
N ASN A 3 7.74 -7.45 -5.55
CA ASN A 3 6.30 -7.61 -5.67
C ASN A 3 5.63 -6.25 -5.45
N THR A 4 5.08 -5.68 -6.53
CA THR A 4 4.33 -4.41 -6.46
C THR A 4 2.95 -4.63 -5.86
N ILE A 5 2.86 -4.41 -4.55
CA ILE A 5 1.63 -4.45 -3.77
C ILE A 5 0.97 -3.05 -3.76
N SER A 6 0.23 -2.71 -2.71
CA SER A 6 -0.38 -1.40 -2.48
C SER A 6 -0.66 -1.24 -0.98
N GLY A 7 -0.71 0.00 -0.47
CA GLY A 7 -1.10 0.27 0.91
C GLY A 7 -2.45 -0.34 1.32
N ILE A 8 -3.33 -0.60 0.35
CA ILE A 8 -4.59 -1.34 0.57
C ILE A 8 -4.38 -2.72 1.24
N ALA A 9 -3.19 -3.30 1.11
CA ALA A 9 -2.84 -4.58 1.75
C ALA A 9 -2.96 -4.53 3.28
N TRP A 10 -2.99 -3.32 3.86
CA TRP A 10 -3.13 -3.07 5.30
C TRP A 10 -4.02 -1.85 5.61
N SER A 11 -4.65 -1.25 4.61
CA SER A 11 -5.59 -0.14 4.74
C SER A 11 -6.92 -0.52 4.07
N PRO A 12 -7.88 -1.12 4.80
CA PRO A 12 -9.08 -1.74 4.23
C PRO A 12 -10.13 -0.71 3.79
N MET A 13 -9.84 0.04 2.73
CA MET A 13 -10.75 1.04 2.17
C MET A 13 -11.98 0.37 1.55
N GLY A 14 -13.18 0.80 1.94
CA GLY A 14 -14.45 0.22 1.48
C GLY A 14 -14.63 0.23 -0.04
N LEU A 15 -15.41 -0.73 -0.56
CA LEU A 15 -15.67 -0.96 -2.00
C LEU A 15 -14.44 -1.38 -2.82
N GLN A 16 -13.40 -1.90 -2.16
CA GLN A 16 -12.21 -2.46 -2.81
C GLN A 16 -11.81 -3.84 -2.22
N SER A 17 -12.76 -4.64 -1.71
CA SER A 17 -12.46 -5.88 -0.99
C SER A 17 -11.59 -6.87 -1.78
N MET A 18 -11.89 -7.11 -3.05
CA MET A 18 -11.09 -8.01 -3.91
C MET A 18 -9.68 -7.46 -4.16
N TYR A 19 -9.57 -6.15 -4.34
CA TYR A 19 -8.28 -5.48 -4.51
C TYR A 19 -7.45 -5.56 -3.21
N ALA A 20 -8.07 -5.30 -2.06
CA ALA A 20 -7.45 -5.45 -0.74
C ALA A 20 -6.96 -6.88 -0.51
N ALA A 21 -7.83 -7.88 -0.72
CA ALA A 21 -7.50 -9.29 -0.53
C ALA A 21 -6.32 -9.74 -1.41
N THR A 22 -6.32 -9.38 -2.70
CA THR A 22 -5.24 -9.77 -3.62
C THR A 22 -3.91 -9.12 -3.26
N LYS A 23 -3.92 -7.84 -2.86
CA LYS A 23 -2.69 -7.13 -2.45
C LYS A 23 -2.18 -7.60 -1.09
N ALA A 24 -3.05 -7.93 -0.15
CA ALA A 24 -2.69 -8.55 1.13
C ALA A 24 -2.08 -9.94 0.93
N ALA A 25 -2.71 -10.78 0.09
CA ALA A 25 -2.18 -12.10 -0.25
C ALA A 25 -0.81 -12.01 -0.93
N LEU A 26 -0.64 -11.11 -1.90
CA LEU A 26 0.64 -10.89 -2.57
C LEU A 26 1.73 -10.39 -1.60
N ASN A 27 1.36 -9.53 -0.64
CA ASN A 27 2.29 -9.07 0.39
C ASN A 27 2.82 -10.25 1.21
N MET A 28 1.92 -11.08 1.76
CA MET A 28 2.33 -12.22 2.57
C MET A 28 3.08 -13.28 1.75
N LEU A 29 2.64 -13.57 0.53
CA LEU A 29 3.36 -14.46 -0.39
C LEU A 29 4.80 -13.98 -0.62
N GLY A 30 4.99 -12.69 -0.94
CA GLY A 30 6.32 -12.12 -1.17
C GLY A 30 7.22 -12.17 0.07
N LEU A 31 6.65 -11.89 1.23
CA LEU A 31 7.39 -11.90 2.50
C LEU A 31 7.76 -13.32 2.93
N THR A 32 6.94 -14.32 2.64
CA THR A 32 7.27 -15.73 2.87
C THR A 32 8.37 -16.20 1.90
N LEU A 33 8.19 -15.95 0.60
CA LEU A 33 9.18 -16.31 -0.44
C LEU A 33 10.56 -15.72 -0.18
N ARG A 34 10.62 -14.52 0.43
CA ARG A 34 11.89 -13.90 0.84
C ARG A 34 12.74 -14.83 1.71
N TYR A 35 12.11 -15.58 2.61
CA TYR A 35 12.81 -16.48 3.52
C TYR A 35 13.03 -17.85 2.88
N GLU A 36 12.05 -18.35 2.12
CA GLU A 36 12.18 -19.62 1.39
C GLU A 36 13.33 -19.61 0.38
N LEU A 37 13.59 -18.45 -0.25
CA LEU A 37 14.64 -18.29 -1.27
C LEU A 37 15.89 -17.57 -0.75
N TRP A 38 16.01 -17.38 0.57
CA TRP A 38 17.07 -16.55 1.16
C TRP A 38 18.47 -17.11 0.89
N ASP A 39 18.64 -18.41 1.13
CA ASP A 39 19.90 -19.14 0.99
C ASP A 39 20.26 -19.43 -0.49
N ASP A 40 19.28 -19.40 -1.39
CA ASP A 40 19.50 -19.39 -2.85
C ASP A 40 20.00 -18.03 -3.36
N ASN A 41 20.24 -17.08 -2.46
CA ASN A 41 20.66 -15.71 -2.74
C ASN A 41 19.67 -14.93 -3.64
N ILE A 42 18.39 -15.32 -3.67
CA ILE A 42 17.34 -14.61 -4.39
C ILE A 42 16.65 -13.66 -3.41
N LYS A 43 16.76 -12.35 -3.66
CA LYS A 43 16.15 -11.33 -2.79
C LYS A 43 14.72 -11.03 -3.25
N VAL A 44 13.77 -11.12 -2.32
CA VAL A 44 12.36 -10.80 -2.54
C VAL A 44 11.93 -9.66 -1.62
N ASN A 45 11.28 -8.66 -2.19
CA ASN A 45 10.79 -7.48 -1.46
C ASN A 45 9.31 -7.27 -1.82
N SER A 46 8.52 -6.78 -0.86
CA SER A 46 7.19 -6.22 -1.14
C SER A 46 7.30 -4.70 -1.19
N ALA A 47 6.74 -4.07 -2.21
CA ALA A 47 6.80 -2.63 -2.38
C ALA A 47 5.43 -2.04 -2.72
N THR A 48 5.02 -0.98 -2.03
CA THR A 48 3.88 -0.17 -2.44
C THR A 48 4.34 0.99 -3.31
N PRO A 49 3.53 1.42 -4.28
CA PRO A 49 3.84 2.62 -5.05
C PRO A 49 3.50 3.91 -4.30
N GLY A 50 2.71 3.88 -3.21
CA GLY A 50 2.04 5.07 -2.71
C GLY A 50 0.96 5.59 -3.67
N THR A 51 0.31 6.69 -3.29
CA THR A 51 -0.64 7.37 -4.17
C THR A 51 0.11 8.05 -5.32
N THR A 52 0.15 7.41 -6.48
CA THR A 52 1.00 7.80 -7.62
C THR A 52 0.17 8.26 -8.81
N ALA A 53 0.41 9.47 -9.31
CA ALA A 53 -0.26 10.04 -10.48
C ALA A 53 0.14 9.30 -11.77
N THR A 54 -0.60 8.23 -12.10
CA THR A 54 -0.43 7.45 -13.33
C THR A 54 -1.60 7.66 -14.28
N ALA A 55 -1.55 7.06 -15.48
CA ALA A 55 -2.66 7.07 -16.43
C ALA A 55 -3.93 6.33 -15.94
N ILE A 56 -3.88 5.63 -14.78
CA ILE A 56 -5.06 4.97 -14.19
C ILE A 56 -6.19 5.94 -13.84
N PHE A 57 -5.83 7.21 -13.64
CA PHE A 57 -6.77 8.25 -13.27
C PHE A 57 -7.69 8.67 -14.44
N THR A 58 -7.35 8.35 -15.70
CA THR A 58 -8.19 8.59 -16.89
C THR A 58 -8.83 9.99 -16.89
N ASP A 59 -10.16 10.08 -16.79
CA ASP A 59 -10.93 11.33 -16.79
C ASP A 59 -11.07 11.99 -15.41
N VAL A 60 -10.60 11.31 -14.36
CA VAL A 60 -10.59 11.82 -12.99
C VAL A 60 -9.21 12.41 -12.70
N LYS A 61 -9.15 13.60 -12.09
CA LYS A 61 -7.87 14.16 -11.68
C LYS A 61 -7.26 13.31 -10.55
N ALA A 62 -5.98 12.97 -10.66
CA ALA A 62 -5.23 12.39 -9.54
C ALA A 62 -5.30 13.33 -8.32
N PRO A 63 -5.29 12.82 -7.08
CA PRO A 63 -5.25 13.67 -5.89
C PRO A 63 -4.10 14.66 -5.93
N ASP A 64 -4.29 15.86 -5.39
CA ASP A 64 -3.26 16.90 -5.39
C ASP A 64 -1.99 16.51 -4.62
N TYR A 65 -2.11 15.59 -3.65
CA TYR A 65 -0.99 15.03 -2.91
C TYR A 65 -0.33 13.82 -3.58
N ALA A 66 -0.82 13.38 -4.74
CA ALA A 66 -0.26 12.23 -5.44
C ALA A 66 1.17 12.52 -5.92
N GLN A 67 2.09 11.60 -5.67
CA GLN A 67 3.46 11.72 -6.16
C GLN A 67 3.57 11.38 -7.64
N THR A 68 4.66 11.81 -8.28
CA THR A 68 4.96 11.43 -9.66
C THR A 68 5.40 9.95 -9.75
N PRO A 69 5.21 9.28 -10.90
CA PRO A 69 5.73 7.93 -11.11
C PRO A 69 7.24 7.82 -10.89
N MET A 70 8.00 8.86 -11.24
CA MET A 70 9.44 8.90 -11.07
C MET A 70 9.85 8.95 -9.58
N GLN A 71 9.14 9.72 -8.75
CA GLN A 71 9.38 9.74 -7.30
C GLN A 71 9.10 8.39 -6.66
N SER A 72 7.97 7.77 -7.00
CA SER A 72 7.59 6.44 -6.53
C SER A 72 8.65 5.39 -6.91
N ALA A 73 9.04 5.36 -8.19
CA ALA A 73 10.06 4.44 -8.68
C ALA A 73 11.43 4.65 -8.00
N ALA A 74 11.87 5.90 -7.84
CA ALA A 74 13.15 6.21 -7.20
C ALA A 74 13.19 5.75 -5.73
N ARG A 75 12.09 5.96 -4.99
CA ARG A 75 11.95 5.50 -3.60
C ARG A 75 11.95 3.97 -3.52
N ILE A 76 11.21 3.29 -4.39
CA ILE A 76 11.19 1.82 -4.45
C ILE A 76 12.59 1.28 -4.75
N LEU A 77 13.26 1.78 -5.80
CA LEU A 77 14.59 1.29 -6.20
C LEU A 77 15.64 1.53 -5.11
N THR A 78 15.53 2.62 -4.35
CA THR A 78 16.38 2.86 -3.18
C THR A 78 16.17 1.79 -2.10
N GLY A 79 14.92 1.42 -1.81
CA GLY A 79 14.61 0.34 -0.87
C GLY A 79 15.09 -1.03 -1.34
N VAL A 80 14.96 -1.30 -2.65
CA VAL A 80 15.46 -2.53 -3.29
C VAL A 80 16.97 -2.64 -3.15
N ARG A 81 17.71 -1.55 -3.42
CA ARG A 81 19.17 -1.49 -3.26
C ARG A 81 19.59 -1.87 -1.83
N ASN A 82 18.79 -1.51 -0.84
CA ASN A 82 19.04 -1.80 0.57
C ASN A 82 18.43 -3.14 1.03
N ASN A 83 17.88 -3.94 0.12
CA ASN A 83 17.18 -5.19 0.40
C ASN A 83 16.13 -5.06 1.52
N GLN A 84 15.38 -3.95 1.55
CA GLN A 84 14.35 -3.73 2.57
C GLN A 84 13.22 -4.76 2.45
N ARG A 85 12.75 -5.30 3.58
CA ARG A 85 11.67 -6.31 3.61
C ARG A 85 10.36 -5.77 2.99
N LEU A 86 9.94 -4.60 3.44
CA LEU A 86 8.77 -3.86 2.99
C LEU A 86 9.21 -2.45 2.60
N ILE A 87 8.83 -2.00 1.40
CA ILE A 87 9.21 -0.69 0.87
C ILE A 87 7.94 0.12 0.66
N CYS A 88 7.71 1.14 1.48
CA CYS A 88 6.57 2.04 1.33
C CYS A 88 6.93 3.17 0.36
N GLY A 89 6.17 3.29 -0.73
CA GLY A 89 6.42 4.25 -1.81
C GLY A 89 6.13 5.70 -1.44
N ASP A 90 5.36 5.96 -0.40
CA ASP A 90 5.17 7.28 0.21
C ASP A 90 5.08 7.16 1.75
N ASP A 91 4.88 8.30 2.42
CA ASP A 91 4.80 8.37 3.88
C ASP A 91 3.43 7.95 4.42
N ASN A 92 2.38 8.05 3.60
CA ASN A 92 1.04 7.59 3.97
C ASN A 92 1.00 6.07 4.08
N ASP A 93 1.59 5.36 3.10
CA ASP A 93 1.72 3.91 3.14
C ASP A 93 2.63 3.45 4.29
N LEU A 94 3.68 4.22 4.60
CA LEU A 94 4.55 3.96 5.75
C LEU A 94 3.76 4.07 7.05
N GLU A 95 3.03 5.16 7.25
CA GLU A 95 2.26 5.37 8.46
C GLU A 95 1.11 4.37 8.60
N GLY A 96 0.39 4.10 7.52
CA GLY A 96 -0.63 3.04 7.47
C GLY A 96 -0.06 1.69 7.88
N SER A 97 1.14 1.33 7.42
CA SER A 97 1.77 0.05 7.74
C SER A 97 2.11 -0.12 9.22
N LYS A 98 2.42 0.97 9.94
CA LYS A 98 2.71 0.93 11.38
C LYS A 98 1.46 0.68 12.20
N ASN A 99 0.34 1.27 11.79
CA ASN A 99 -0.88 1.31 12.59
C ASN A 99 -1.90 0.20 12.24
N ALA A 100 -1.76 -0.42 11.06
CA ALA A 100 -2.76 -1.33 10.51
C ALA A 100 -3.19 -2.50 11.41
N MET A 101 -2.27 -3.02 12.22
CA MET A 101 -2.51 -4.14 13.14
C MET A 101 -2.35 -3.70 14.60
N SER A 102 -2.48 -2.41 14.88
CA SER A 102 -2.31 -1.88 16.23
C SER A 102 -3.39 -2.44 17.17
N PRO A 103 -3.02 -2.97 18.35
CA PRO A 103 -3.97 -3.36 19.37
C PRO A 103 -4.48 -2.17 20.19
N ASP A 104 -3.95 -0.96 19.98
CA ASP A 104 -4.34 0.25 20.71
C ASP A 104 -5.77 0.67 20.33
N PRO A 105 -6.73 0.70 21.30
CA PRO A 105 -8.11 1.07 21.02
C PRO A 105 -8.29 2.47 20.44
N ALA A 106 -7.43 3.43 20.80
CA ALA A 106 -7.51 4.79 20.26
C ALA A 106 -7.11 4.83 18.78
N ILE A 107 -6.08 4.06 18.41
CA ILE A 107 -5.66 3.90 17.01
C ILE A 107 -6.74 3.17 16.22
N GLN A 108 -7.28 2.07 16.77
CA GLN A 108 -8.38 1.31 16.13
C GLN A 108 -9.59 2.20 15.86
N LYS A 109 -10.02 2.98 16.86
CA LYS A 109 -11.14 3.92 16.69
C LYS A 109 -10.86 4.94 15.58
N GLY A 110 -9.66 5.52 15.56
CA GLY A 110 -9.29 6.50 14.52
C GLY A 110 -9.29 5.90 13.11
N LEU A 111 -8.81 4.66 12.97
CA LEU A 111 -8.84 3.92 11.70
C LEU A 111 -10.28 3.58 11.28
N ASP A 112 -11.12 3.11 12.21
CA ASP A 112 -12.52 2.80 11.95
C ASP A 112 -13.30 4.03 11.51
N ASP A 113 -13.14 5.15 12.23
CA ASP A 113 -13.77 6.43 11.88
C ASP A 113 -13.39 6.84 10.44
N TYR A 114 -12.10 6.76 10.11
CA TYR A 114 -11.60 7.08 8.77
C TYR A 114 -12.15 6.14 7.68
N PHE A 115 -12.01 4.82 7.84
CA PHE A 115 -12.41 3.87 6.80
C PHE A 115 -13.93 3.78 6.62
N LEU A 116 -14.71 4.05 7.67
CA LEU A 116 -16.16 4.21 7.56
C LEU A 116 -16.53 5.43 6.73
N GLU A 117 -15.84 6.57 6.90
CA GLU A 117 -16.03 7.74 6.04
C GLU A 117 -15.68 7.44 4.58
N VAL A 118 -14.54 6.78 4.32
CA VAL A 118 -14.17 6.34 2.96
C VAL A 118 -15.29 5.50 2.34
N ALA A 119 -15.84 4.53 3.08
CA ALA A 119 -16.94 3.70 2.59
C ALA A 119 -18.22 4.50 2.32
N ARG A 120 -18.56 5.47 3.20
CA ARG A 120 -19.74 6.35 3.04
C ARG A 120 -19.60 7.25 1.80
N ASP A 121 -18.44 7.88 1.62
CA ASP A 121 -18.16 8.76 0.49
C ASP A 121 -18.21 8.00 -0.84
N ARG A 122 -17.56 6.83 -0.91
CA ARG A 122 -17.55 6.01 -2.14
C ARG A 122 -18.94 5.47 -2.49
N LYS A 123 -19.78 5.14 -1.51
CA LYS A 123 -21.19 4.76 -1.75
C LYS A 123 -22.03 5.91 -2.34
N GLN A 124 -21.60 7.16 -2.14
CA GLN A 124 -22.21 8.35 -2.75
C GLN A 124 -21.57 8.72 -4.11
N GLY A 125 -20.67 7.89 -4.64
CA GLY A 125 -19.94 8.19 -5.88
C GLY A 125 -18.80 9.20 -5.72
N LYS A 126 -18.44 9.57 -4.49
CA LYS A 126 -17.29 10.47 -4.23
C LYS A 126 -16.00 9.67 -4.20
N PHE A 127 -14.94 10.29 -4.72
CA PHE A 127 -13.62 9.68 -4.72
C PHE A 127 -12.86 10.08 -3.45
N ARG A 128 -12.48 9.07 -2.64
CA ARG A 128 -11.69 9.23 -1.42
C ARG A 128 -10.73 8.05 -1.28
N PHE A 129 -9.48 8.33 -0.97
CA PHE A 129 -8.47 7.35 -0.54
C PHE A 129 -8.44 7.28 0.97
#